data_AF-A0A1F2YPY3-F1
#
_entry.id   AF-A0A1F2YPY3-F1
#
_cell.length_a   1.000
_cell.length_b   1.000
_cell.length_c   1.000
_cell.angle_alpha   90.00
_cell.angle_beta   90.00
_cell.angle_gamma   90.00
#
_symmetry.space_group_name_H-M   'P 1'
#
loop_
_entity.id
_entity.type
_entity.pdbx_description
1 polymer ?
#
loop_
_entity_poly.entity_id
_entity_poly.type
_entity_poly.pdbx_seq_one_letter_code
_entity_poly.pdbx_strand_id
1 'polypeptide(L)'
;MLRWYDYEKLENDGGCVSPNHQYIIMSDGGFHRCKALDVATNSTGWKLHVSVDSAQVAQAWDMVAPYLMANGVESFKVVRQELAHEFGNANSQQAGKMLTIYMHEGQKDAAHLVEGMENLLRSAGIRPGPVVAGDHAVPGSRYIHYRNDRGGDGTYLSADEASALAQTNHAESWNPSGREGNPFEGIHVGDVVPEHTGNVGMVPVQTVLSAYSGESMALKGGNDFPAVMALSSFVLGGQLDVEGLVVVQEELEKQFPQLEDLKEKGLFGWLKEHGMKLDDEVAVSQLTPESVAERRKVFENREKHGAVKSLDHTAKTSHKL
;
A
#
# COMPACT_ATOMS: atom_id res chain seq x y z
N MET A 1 1.79 -10.91 15.85
CA MET A 1 0.92 -11.31 14.72
C MET A 1 1.86 -11.80 13.62
N LEU A 2 1.77 -13.06 13.19
CA LEU A 2 2.67 -13.63 12.17
C LEU A 2 2.39 -12.97 10.80
N ARG A 3 3.43 -12.38 10.18
CA ARG A 3 3.35 -11.81 8.84
C ARG A 3 3.50 -12.95 7.84
N TRP A 4 2.46 -13.23 7.06
CA TRP A 4 2.43 -14.38 6.13
C TRP A 4 3.18 -14.13 4.82
N TYR A 5 3.53 -12.87 4.60
CA TYR A 5 4.37 -12.35 3.53
C TYR A 5 5.81 -12.11 4.01
N ASP A 6 6.17 -12.54 5.22
CA ASP A 6 7.55 -12.47 5.72
C ASP A 6 8.46 -13.24 4.75
N TYR A 7 9.39 -12.49 4.17
CA TYR A 7 10.33 -13.00 3.20
C TYR A 7 11.12 -14.21 3.72
N GLU A 8 11.60 -14.18 4.97
CA GLU A 8 12.38 -15.28 5.55
C GLU A 8 11.53 -16.55 5.69
N LYS A 9 10.24 -16.39 5.98
CA LYS A 9 9.32 -17.51 6.05
C LYS A 9 9.08 -18.14 4.68
N LEU A 10 8.98 -17.33 3.62
CA LEU A 10 8.80 -17.82 2.25
C LEU A 10 9.97 -18.69 1.78
N GLU A 11 11.20 -18.32 2.14
CA GLU A 11 12.39 -19.10 1.82
C GLU A 11 12.39 -20.49 2.49
N ASN A 12 11.83 -20.59 3.70
CA ASN A 12 11.82 -21.84 4.46
C ASN A 12 10.65 -22.77 4.10
N ASP A 13 9.46 -22.21 3.87
CA ASP A 13 8.22 -23.01 3.77
C ASP A 13 7.91 -23.44 2.33
N GLY A 14 8.57 -22.86 1.31
CA GLY A 14 8.37 -23.19 -0.10
C GLY A 14 7.03 -22.73 -0.70
N GLY A 15 6.09 -22.30 0.13
CA GLY A 15 4.84 -21.64 -0.25
C GLY A 15 3.93 -21.39 0.94
N CYS A 16 2.97 -20.49 0.78
CA CYS A 16 1.94 -20.24 1.78
C CYS A 16 0.65 -19.74 1.12
N VAL A 17 -0.46 -19.88 1.83
CA VAL A 17 -1.74 -19.27 1.44
C VAL A 17 -1.98 -18.09 2.38
N SER A 18 -2.41 -16.96 1.82
CA SER A 18 -2.76 -15.78 2.63
C SER A 18 -3.86 -16.13 3.66
N PRO A 19 -3.95 -15.44 4.81
CA PRO A 19 -4.95 -15.74 5.85
C PRO A 19 -6.40 -15.76 5.35
N ASN A 20 -6.71 -14.88 4.39
CA ASN A 20 -8.04 -14.78 3.80
C ASN A 20 -8.24 -15.71 2.59
N HIS A 21 -7.28 -16.59 2.31
CA HIS A 21 -7.28 -17.51 1.17
C HIS A 21 -7.48 -16.83 -0.18
N GLN A 22 -7.09 -15.56 -0.32
CA GLN A 22 -7.22 -14.83 -1.58
C GLN A 22 -5.99 -15.02 -2.47
N TYR A 23 -4.82 -15.19 -1.86
CA TYR A 23 -3.55 -15.36 -2.55
C TYR A 23 -2.87 -16.68 -2.20
N ILE A 24 -2.23 -17.27 -3.20
CA ILE A 24 -1.23 -18.33 -3.06
C ILE A 24 0.15 -17.77 -3.36
N ILE A 25 1.11 -18.12 -2.51
CA ILE A 25 2.53 -17.85 -2.73
C ILE A 25 3.23 -19.18 -3.04
N MET A 26 3.91 -19.24 -4.18
CA MET A 26 4.62 -20.41 -4.66
C MET A 26 6.06 -20.03 -4.99
N SER A 27 7.00 -20.94 -4.77
CA SER A 27 8.39 -20.73 -5.17
C SER A 27 8.68 -21.44 -6.50
N ASP A 28 9.22 -20.72 -7.48
CA ASP A 28 9.57 -21.28 -8.80
C ASP A 28 10.84 -20.69 -9.40
N GLY A 29 11.82 -21.55 -9.72
CA GLY A 29 12.96 -21.19 -10.58
C GLY A 29 13.67 -19.87 -10.23
N GLY A 30 13.79 -19.55 -8.94
CA GLY A 30 14.44 -18.33 -8.45
C GLY A 30 13.54 -17.21 -7.96
N PHE A 31 12.22 -17.41 -7.93
CA PHE A 31 11.26 -16.40 -7.47
C PHE A 31 10.29 -16.94 -6.41
N HIS A 32 9.83 -16.07 -5.52
CA HIS A 32 8.58 -16.24 -4.80
C HIS A 32 7.48 -15.49 -5.55
N ARG A 33 6.42 -16.20 -5.92
CA ARG A 33 5.38 -15.72 -6.83
C ARG A 33 4.04 -15.73 -6.11
N CYS A 34 3.44 -14.56 -6.02
CA CYS A 34 2.12 -14.35 -5.45
C CYS A 34 1.08 -14.33 -6.58
N LYS A 35 -0.01 -15.07 -6.41
CA LYS A 35 -1.12 -15.12 -7.35
C LYS A 35 -2.47 -15.17 -6.61
N ALA A 36 -3.43 -14.38 -7.05
CA ALA A 36 -4.81 -14.48 -6.57
C ALA A 36 -5.48 -15.81 -7.03
N LEU A 37 -6.24 -16.47 -6.16
CA LEU A 37 -6.78 -17.82 -6.41
C LEU A 37 -7.91 -17.86 -7.46
N ASP A 38 -8.71 -16.81 -7.58
CA ASP A 38 -9.98 -16.84 -8.34
C ASP A 38 -9.97 -16.01 -9.64
N VAL A 39 -8.79 -15.66 -10.17
CA VAL A 39 -8.74 -14.75 -11.32
C VAL A 39 -8.29 -15.43 -12.60
N ALA A 40 -9.18 -15.38 -13.60
CA ALA A 40 -8.84 -15.69 -14.99
C ALA A 40 -7.87 -14.61 -15.49
N THR A 41 -6.57 -14.91 -15.43
CA THR A 41 -5.52 -13.92 -15.68
C THR A 41 -5.45 -13.53 -17.15
N ASN A 42 -6.23 -12.53 -17.56
CA ASN A 42 -6.04 -11.83 -18.83
C ASN A 42 -4.91 -10.80 -18.64
N SER A 43 -3.67 -11.27 -18.69
CA SER A 43 -2.51 -10.36 -18.63
C SER A 43 -2.52 -9.43 -19.84
N THR A 44 -2.32 -8.14 -19.63
CA THR A 44 -2.21 -7.15 -20.72
C THR A 44 -0.86 -7.21 -21.43
N GLY A 45 0.11 -7.96 -20.90
CA GLY A 45 1.51 -7.92 -21.32
C GLY A 45 2.32 -6.81 -20.65
N TRP A 46 1.66 -5.76 -20.14
CA TRP A 46 2.32 -4.70 -19.37
C TRP A 46 2.73 -5.21 -17.99
N LYS A 47 3.91 -4.80 -17.55
CA LYS A 47 4.43 -5.08 -16.21
C LYS A 47 5.34 -3.99 -15.71
N LEU A 48 5.47 -3.93 -14.39
CA LEU A 48 6.45 -3.11 -13.68
C LEU A 48 7.59 -4.00 -13.19
N HIS A 49 8.81 -3.47 -13.21
CA HIS A 49 9.93 -3.99 -12.44
C HIS A 49 10.34 -2.96 -11.39
N VAL A 50 10.57 -3.41 -10.16
CA VAL A 50 11.04 -2.58 -9.06
C VAL A 50 12.48 -2.96 -8.76
N SER A 51 13.37 -1.99 -8.91
CA SER A 51 14.81 -2.12 -8.70
C SER A 51 15.21 -1.51 -7.37
N VAL A 52 15.65 -2.36 -6.44
CA VAL A 52 16.12 -2.00 -5.10
C VAL A 52 17.50 -2.58 -4.87
N ASP A 53 18.25 -2.05 -3.90
CA ASP A 53 19.51 -2.64 -3.47
C ASP A 53 19.30 -4.09 -3.05
N SER A 54 20.17 -5.00 -3.52
CA SER A 54 20.01 -6.44 -3.33
C SER A 54 20.00 -6.86 -1.86
N ALA A 55 20.65 -6.10 -0.97
CA ALA A 55 20.64 -6.38 0.47
C ALA A 55 19.32 -5.99 1.15
N GLN A 56 18.46 -5.22 0.47
CA GLN A 56 17.20 -4.70 1.00
C GLN A 56 15.96 -5.31 0.32
N VAL A 57 16.11 -6.37 -0.49
CA VAL A 57 15.01 -7.02 -1.22
C VAL A 57 13.93 -7.56 -0.27
N ALA A 58 14.33 -8.25 0.81
CA ALA A 58 13.39 -8.76 1.80
C ALA A 58 12.59 -7.63 2.46
N GLN A 59 13.27 -6.56 2.89
CA GLN A 59 12.63 -5.38 3.48
C GLN A 59 11.65 -4.72 2.50
N ALA A 60 12.05 -4.54 1.24
CA ALA A 60 11.20 -3.98 0.19
C ALA A 60 9.95 -4.83 -0.04
N TRP A 61 10.09 -6.16 -0.08
CA TRP A 61 8.98 -7.09 -0.23
C TRP A 61 7.97 -6.98 0.92
N ASP A 62 8.44 -6.96 2.17
CA ASP A 62 7.57 -6.90 3.35
C ASP A 62 6.66 -5.67 3.37
N MET A 63 7.04 -4.61 2.66
CA MET A 63 6.25 -3.38 2.52
C MET A 63 5.40 -3.37 1.25
N VAL A 64 5.97 -3.75 0.11
CA VAL A 64 5.32 -3.65 -1.20
C VAL A 64 4.27 -4.75 -1.38
N ALA A 65 4.54 -5.98 -0.95
CA ALA A 65 3.61 -7.10 -1.17
C ALA A 65 2.23 -6.88 -0.50
N PRO A 66 2.14 -6.48 0.79
CA PRO A 66 0.84 -6.16 1.40
C PRO A 66 0.12 -5.02 0.70
N TYR A 67 0.85 -3.98 0.27
CA TYR A 67 0.29 -2.86 -0.47
C TYR A 67 -0.32 -3.30 -1.80
N LEU A 68 0.38 -4.14 -2.57
CA LEU A 68 -0.11 -4.71 -3.82
C LEU A 68 -1.38 -5.56 -3.60
N MET A 69 -1.37 -6.43 -2.58
CA MET A 69 -2.53 -7.27 -2.25
C MET A 69 -3.75 -6.42 -1.87
N ALA A 70 -3.56 -5.37 -1.05
CA ALA A 70 -4.62 -4.46 -0.63
C ALA A 70 -5.23 -3.67 -1.79
N ASN A 71 -4.46 -3.43 -2.85
CA ASN A 71 -4.90 -2.77 -4.07
C ASN A 71 -5.34 -3.76 -5.18
N GLY A 72 -5.57 -5.03 -4.81
CA GLY A 72 -6.14 -6.03 -5.71
C GLY A 72 -5.21 -6.47 -6.84
N VAL A 73 -3.90 -6.29 -6.71
CA VAL A 73 -2.94 -6.72 -7.72
C VAL A 73 -2.86 -8.24 -7.73
N GLU A 74 -3.31 -8.84 -8.83
CA GLU A 74 -3.55 -10.28 -8.91
C GLU A 74 -2.29 -11.13 -9.00
N SER A 75 -1.22 -10.63 -9.63
CA SER A 75 0.01 -11.39 -9.79
C SER A 75 1.26 -10.53 -9.74
N PHE A 76 2.19 -10.96 -8.90
CA PHE A 76 3.50 -10.34 -8.74
C PHE A 76 4.48 -11.35 -8.17
N LYS A 77 5.77 -11.04 -8.23
CA LYS A 77 6.83 -11.90 -7.72
C LYS A 77 8.02 -11.11 -7.22
N VAL A 78 8.82 -11.74 -6.38
CA VAL A 78 10.12 -11.25 -5.93
C VAL A 78 11.18 -12.32 -6.17
N VAL A 79 12.39 -11.89 -6.52
CA VAL A 79 13.57 -12.76 -6.59
C VAL A 79 13.83 -13.39 -5.21
N ARG A 80 14.34 -14.62 -5.17
CA ARG A 80 14.81 -15.29 -3.94
C ARG A 80 16.13 -14.70 -3.43
N GLN A 81 16.38 -14.77 -2.13
CA GLN A 81 17.49 -14.04 -1.49
C GLN A 81 18.84 -14.55 -1.99
N GLU A 82 18.91 -15.86 -2.21
CA GLU A 82 20.09 -16.55 -2.77
C GLU A 82 20.49 -16.00 -4.15
N LEU A 83 19.53 -15.47 -4.94
CA LEU A 83 19.78 -14.89 -6.27
C LEU A 83 19.77 -13.35 -6.28
N ALA A 84 19.36 -12.69 -5.19
CA ALA A 84 19.23 -11.23 -5.14
C ALA A 84 20.54 -10.51 -5.50
N HIS A 85 21.68 -11.08 -5.13
CA HIS A 85 23.01 -10.53 -5.48
C HIS A 85 23.29 -10.52 -6.99
N GLU A 86 22.82 -11.52 -7.75
CA GLU A 86 22.96 -11.56 -9.21
C GLU A 86 22.10 -10.49 -9.87
N PHE A 87 20.91 -10.23 -9.32
CA PHE A 87 20.00 -9.19 -9.78
C PHE A 87 20.51 -7.79 -9.38
N GLY A 88 21.32 -7.69 -8.32
CA GLY A 88 22.02 -6.48 -7.91
C GLY A 88 23.23 -6.14 -8.79
N ASN A 89 23.72 -7.08 -9.60
CA ASN A 89 24.83 -6.85 -10.51
C ASN A 89 24.34 -6.15 -11.79
N ALA A 90 24.76 -4.91 -12.02
CA ALA A 90 24.40 -4.12 -13.19
C ALA A 90 24.76 -4.77 -14.55
N ASN A 91 25.69 -5.73 -14.56
CA ASN A 91 26.08 -6.46 -15.78
C ASN A 91 25.26 -7.74 -16.02
N SER A 92 24.34 -8.08 -15.11
CA SER A 92 23.45 -9.23 -15.26
C SER A 92 22.29 -8.91 -16.21
N GLN A 93 21.83 -9.90 -16.97
CA GLN A 93 20.59 -9.76 -17.76
C GLN A 93 19.33 -9.58 -16.88
N GLN A 94 19.43 -9.95 -15.59
CA GLN A 94 18.39 -9.79 -14.59
C GLN A 94 18.56 -8.53 -13.72
N ALA A 95 19.53 -7.67 -14.06
CA ALA A 95 19.83 -6.46 -13.31
C ALA A 95 18.56 -5.64 -13.01
N GLY A 96 18.35 -5.32 -11.72
CA GLY A 96 17.25 -4.47 -11.27
C GLY A 96 15.85 -5.11 -11.23
N LYS A 97 15.69 -6.39 -11.62
CA LYS A 97 14.37 -7.04 -11.71
C LYS A 97 13.96 -7.72 -10.40
N MET A 98 14.20 -7.07 -9.26
CA MET A 98 14.01 -7.68 -7.93
C MET A 98 12.56 -8.03 -7.66
N LEU A 99 11.63 -7.12 -7.95
CA LEU A 99 10.20 -7.41 -7.94
C LEU A 99 9.62 -7.21 -9.34
N THR A 100 8.63 -8.01 -9.70
CA THR A 100 7.88 -7.89 -10.95
C THR A 100 6.39 -7.88 -10.66
N ILE A 101 5.66 -6.89 -11.18
CA ILE A 101 4.21 -6.75 -11.02
C ILE A 101 3.55 -6.86 -12.39
N TYR A 102 2.61 -7.78 -12.55
CA TYR A 102 1.91 -8.00 -13.82
C TYR A 102 0.61 -7.22 -13.86
N MET A 103 0.37 -6.46 -14.93
CA MET A 103 -0.88 -5.72 -15.10
C MET A 103 -1.91 -6.59 -15.82
N HIS A 104 -3.13 -6.57 -15.28
CA HIS A 104 -4.27 -7.33 -15.79
C HIS A 104 -5.33 -6.40 -16.37
N GLU A 105 -6.16 -6.93 -17.28
CA GLU A 105 -7.32 -6.19 -17.78
C GLU A 105 -8.23 -5.81 -16.61
N GLY A 106 -8.64 -4.54 -16.57
CA GLY A 106 -9.47 -4.05 -15.46
C GLY A 106 -8.69 -3.70 -14.19
N GLN A 107 -7.36 -3.89 -14.15
CA GLN A 107 -6.53 -3.31 -13.09
C GLN A 107 -6.66 -1.78 -13.15
N LYS A 108 -7.35 -1.22 -12.15
CA LYS A 108 -7.57 0.22 -12.06
C LYS A 108 -6.34 0.89 -11.46
N ASP A 109 -6.12 2.12 -11.90
CA ASP A 109 -5.25 3.10 -11.25
C ASP A 109 -3.76 2.70 -11.12
N ALA A 110 -3.10 2.52 -12.26
CA ALA A 110 -1.65 2.28 -12.30
C ALA A 110 -0.85 3.46 -11.69
N ALA A 111 -1.36 4.69 -11.77
CA ALA A 111 -0.75 5.87 -11.17
C ALA A 111 -0.68 5.72 -9.64
N HIS A 112 -1.80 5.41 -8.99
CA HIS A 112 -1.83 5.18 -7.56
C HIS A 112 -0.86 4.09 -7.10
N LEU A 113 -0.83 2.95 -7.81
CA LEU A 113 0.09 1.85 -7.49
C LEU A 113 1.55 2.28 -7.54
N VAL A 114 1.94 2.99 -8.60
CA VAL A 114 3.32 3.43 -8.82
C VAL A 114 3.74 4.47 -7.78
N GLU A 115 2.90 5.47 -7.52
CA GLU A 115 3.17 6.49 -6.50
C GLU A 115 3.24 5.90 -5.09
N GLY A 116 2.31 5.01 -4.74
CA GLY A 116 2.28 4.34 -3.45
C GLY A 116 3.52 3.50 -3.20
N MET A 117 3.94 2.70 -4.19
CA MET A 117 5.18 1.92 -4.09
C MET A 117 6.43 2.81 -3.97
N GLU A 118 6.55 3.88 -4.78
CA GLU A 118 7.67 4.83 -4.66
C GLU A 118 7.74 5.41 -3.23
N ASN A 119 6.61 5.89 -2.72
CA ASN A 119 6.54 6.53 -1.41
C ASN A 119 6.89 5.55 -0.28
N LEU A 120 6.41 4.32 -0.34
CA LEU A 120 6.76 3.27 0.63
C LEU A 120 8.28 3.02 0.66
N LEU A 121 8.88 2.79 -0.51
CA LEU A 121 10.31 2.50 -0.62
C LEU A 121 11.18 3.68 -0.19
N ARG A 122 10.82 4.89 -0.62
CA ARG A 122 11.53 6.13 -0.29
C ARG A 122 11.47 6.44 1.20
N SER A 123 10.28 6.34 1.80
CA SER A 123 10.06 6.63 3.22
C SER A 123 10.76 5.62 4.13
N ALA A 124 10.91 4.38 3.68
CA ALA A 124 11.66 3.34 4.39
C ALA A 124 13.18 3.41 4.18
N GLY A 125 13.68 4.38 3.41
CA GLY A 125 15.12 4.51 3.13
C GLY A 125 15.69 3.36 2.31
N ILE A 126 14.86 2.69 1.50
CA ILE A 126 15.34 1.65 0.58
C ILE A 126 16.21 2.31 -0.47
N ARG A 127 17.42 1.77 -0.69
CA ARG A 127 18.30 2.28 -1.74
C ARG A 127 17.86 1.75 -3.11
N PRO A 128 17.87 2.57 -4.16
CA PRO A 128 17.54 2.10 -5.51
C PRO A 128 18.61 1.12 -6.00
N GLY A 129 18.18 0.14 -6.80
CA GLY A 129 19.06 -0.84 -7.43
C GLY A 129 19.61 -0.37 -8.79
N PRO A 130 20.20 -1.29 -9.58
CA PRO A 130 20.64 -1.00 -10.94
C PRO A 130 19.49 -0.63 -11.87
N VAL A 131 19.78 0.10 -12.95
CA VAL A 131 18.81 0.34 -14.02
C VAL A 131 18.43 -0.98 -14.69
N VAL A 132 17.13 -1.16 -14.98
CA VAL A 132 16.63 -2.34 -15.67
C VAL A 132 16.81 -2.18 -17.19
N ALA A 133 17.79 -2.88 -17.76
CA ALA A 133 18.05 -2.81 -19.19
C ALA A 133 16.87 -3.33 -20.02
N GLY A 134 16.49 -2.56 -21.05
CA GLY A 134 15.40 -2.87 -21.97
C GLY A 134 14.04 -2.32 -21.54
N ASP A 135 13.93 -1.79 -20.32
CA ASP A 135 12.71 -1.20 -19.78
C ASP A 135 12.72 0.34 -19.87
N HIS A 136 11.54 0.95 -19.80
CA HIS A 136 11.39 2.40 -19.67
C HIS A 136 11.26 2.77 -18.19
N ALA A 137 11.95 3.81 -17.74
CA ALA A 137 11.77 4.32 -16.38
C ALA A 137 10.45 5.07 -16.24
N VAL A 138 9.76 4.93 -15.10
CA VAL A 138 8.67 5.86 -14.77
C VAL A 138 9.30 7.23 -14.44
N PRO A 139 8.90 8.32 -15.10
CA PRO A 139 9.41 9.66 -14.80
C PRO A 139 9.29 10.02 -13.31
N GLY A 140 10.40 10.43 -12.71
CA GLY A 140 10.51 10.83 -11.29
C GLY A 140 10.54 9.69 -10.28
N SER A 141 10.34 8.43 -10.70
CA SER A 141 10.57 7.27 -9.84
C SER A 141 12.06 6.95 -9.75
N ARG A 142 12.51 6.52 -8.57
CA ARG A 142 13.88 6.02 -8.35
C ARG A 142 13.99 4.50 -8.47
N TYR A 143 12.87 3.79 -8.44
CA TYR A 143 12.84 2.33 -8.33
C TYR A 143 12.12 1.65 -9.49
N ILE A 144 11.18 2.33 -10.15
CA ILE A 144 10.16 1.67 -10.99
C ILE A 144 10.47 1.86 -12.47
N HIS A 145 10.51 0.72 -13.16
CA HIS A 145 10.60 0.62 -14.61
C HIS A 145 9.43 -0.20 -15.15
N TYR A 146 9.14 -0.08 -16.44
CA TYR A 146 8.05 -0.82 -17.08
C TYR A 146 8.38 -1.26 -18.50
N ARG A 147 7.69 -2.31 -18.94
CA ARG A 147 7.71 -2.79 -20.32
C ARG A 147 6.48 -3.62 -20.68
N ASN A 148 6.30 -3.89 -21.97
CA ASN A 148 5.31 -4.79 -22.53
C ASN A 148 5.99 -6.02 -23.16
N ASP A 149 5.60 -7.22 -22.72
CA ASP A 149 6.14 -8.49 -23.25
C ASP A 149 5.18 -9.18 -24.25
N ARG A 150 4.27 -8.44 -24.90
CA ARG A 150 3.38 -9.00 -25.92
C ARG A 150 3.67 -8.48 -27.32
N GLY A 151 3.59 -9.39 -28.30
CA GLY A 151 3.64 -9.11 -29.73
C GLY A 151 2.40 -8.38 -30.22
N GLY A 152 2.45 -7.91 -31.47
CA GLY A 152 1.31 -7.21 -32.10
C GLY A 152 0.07 -8.09 -32.29
N ASP A 153 0.26 -9.41 -32.31
CA ASP A 153 -0.79 -10.42 -32.32
C ASP A 153 -1.27 -10.82 -30.91
N GLY A 154 -0.73 -10.18 -29.87
CA GLY A 154 -1.03 -10.44 -28.47
C GLY A 154 -0.32 -11.67 -27.89
N THR A 155 0.53 -12.37 -28.64
CA THR A 155 1.31 -13.50 -28.12
C THR A 155 2.39 -13.02 -27.16
N TYR A 156 2.80 -13.88 -26.22
CA TYR A 156 3.92 -13.56 -25.33
C TYR A 156 5.23 -13.61 -26.11
N LEU A 157 6.07 -12.59 -25.93
CA LEU A 157 7.43 -12.54 -26.46
C LEU A 157 8.40 -12.88 -25.33
N SER A 158 9.27 -13.85 -25.60
CA SER A 158 10.47 -14.05 -24.78
C SER A 158 11.37 -12.81 -24.82
N ALA A 159 12.31 -12.73 -23.87
CA ALA A 159 13.27 -11.62 -23.83
C ALA A 159 14.12 -11.53 -25.12
N ASP A 160 14.47 -12.68 -25.70
CA ASP A 160 15.25 -12.76 -26.95
C ASP A 160 14.42 -12.30 -28.15
N GLU A 161 13.15 -12.72 -28.23
CA GLU A 161 12.22 -12.28 -29.29
C GLU A 161 11.94 -10.77 -29.19
N ALA A 162 11.69 -10.25 -27.99
CA ALA A 162 11.50 -8.83 -27.76
C ALA A 162 12.75 -8.02 -28.16
N SER A 163 13.94 -8.52 -27.83
CA SER A 163 15.21 -7.89 -28.20
C SER A 163 15.44 -7.91 -29.71
N ALA A 164 15.15 -9.03 -30.38
CA ALA A 164 15.26 -9.15 -31.82
C ALA A 164 14.30 -8.20 -32.55
N LEU A 165 13.04 -8.11 -32.10
CA LEU A 165 12.04 -7.21 -32.66
C LEU A 165 12.41 -5.72 -32.48
N ALA A 166 12.97 -5.35 -31.33
CA ALA A 166 13.43 -3.99 -31.08
C ALA A 166 14.53 -3.56 -32.06
N GLN A 167 15.44 -4.47 -32.40
CA GLN A 167 16.51 -4.22 -33.38
C GLN A 167 15.98 -4.03 -34.81
N THR A 168 14.93 -4.76 -35.20
CA THR A 168 14.41 -4.73 -36.58
C THR A 168 13.47 -3.57 -36.84
N ASN A 169 12.67 -3.16 -35.85
CA ASN A 169 11.58 -2.21 -36.07
C ASN A 169 11.93 -0.76 -35.73
N HIS A 170 13.14 -0.47 -35.24
CA HIS A 170 13.43 0.77 -34.49
C HIS A 170 12.40 1.02 -33.37
N ALA A 171 11.69 -0.03 -32.94
CA ALA A 171 10.72 0.04 -31.88
C ALA A 171 11.46 0.16 -30.55
N GLU A 172 10.88 0.91 -29.63
CA GLU A 172 11.47 1.05 -28.32
C GLU A 172 11.46 -0.31 -27.63
N SER A 173 12.60 -0.73 -27.07
CA SER A 173 12.78 -2.09 -26.54
C SER A 173 11.77 -2.49 -25.47
N TRP A 174 11.15 -1.50 -24.83
CA TRP A 174 10.15 -1.67 -23.79
C TRP A 174 8.73 -1.88 -24.34
N ASN A 175 8.47 -1.64 -25.63
CA ASN A 175 7.20 -1.92 -26.29
C ASN A 175 7.43 -2.36 -27.76
N PRO A 176 8.03 -3.55 -27.97
CA PRO A 176 8.51 -3.97 -29.30
C PRO A 176 7.39 -4.14 -30.34
N SER A 177 6.14 -4.29 -29.89
CA SER A 177 4.96 -4.41 -30.75
C SER A 177 4.27 -3.08 -31.05
N GLY A 178 4.67 -1.98 -30.42
CA GLY A 178 3.99 -0.69 -30.53
C GLY A 178 2.55 -0.74 -30.00
N ARG A 179 2.27 -1.60 -29.02
CA ARG A 179 0.91 -1.79 -28.50
C ARG A 179 0.41 -0.49 -27.87
N GLU A 180 -0.77 -0.05 -28.29
CA GLU A 180 -1.46 1.11 -27.71
C GLU A 180 -1.99 0.81 -26.30
N GLY A 181 -2.35 1.87 -25.58
CA GLY A 181 -2.89 1.76 -24.22
C GLY A 181 -1.83 1.39 -23.19
N ASN A 182 -0.70 2.12 -23.21
CA ASN A 182 0.28 2.07 -22.13
C ASN A 182 -0.36 2.60 -20.85
N PRO A 183 -0.63 1.76 -19.82
CA PRO A 183 -1.27 2.21 -18.60
C PRO A 183 -0.37 3.13 -17.77
N PHE A 184 0.90 3.26 -18.13
CA PHE A 184 1.89 4.09 -17.47
C PHE A 184 2.15 5.42 -18.19
N GLU A 185 1.49 5.65 -19.32
CA GLU A 185 1.59 6.91 -20.05
C GLU A 185 1.05 8.07 -19.19
N GLY A 186 1.81 9.16 -19.11
CA GLY A 186 1.45 10.34 -18.31
C GLY A 186 1.64 10.18 -16.80
N ILE A 187 2.02 9.00 -16.29
CA ILE A 187 2.40 8.86 -14.88
C ILE A 187 3.73 9.58 -14.66
N HIS A 188 3.75 10.52 -13.73
CA HIS A 188 4.96 11.13 -13.24
C HIS A 188 4.92 11.10 -11.72
N VAL A 189 5.89 10.40 -11.12
CA VAL A 189 6.04 10.46 -9.67
C VAL A 189 6.70 11.79 -9.35
N GLY A 190 5.93 12.72 -8.80
CA GLY A 190 6.47 14.02 -8.41
C GLY A 190 7.57 13.87 -7.36
N ASP A 191 8.42 14.90 -7.27
CA ASP A 191 9.28 15.15 -6.11
C ASP A 191 8.42 15.57 -4.89
N VAL A 192 7.37 14.80 -4.58
CA VAL A 192 6.80 14.83 -3.24
C VAL A 192 7.75 14.00 -2.39
N VAL A 193 8.91 14.57 -2.10
CA VAL A 193 9.43 14.41 -0.76
C VAL A 193 8.48 15.30 0.06
N PRO A 194 7.62 14.76 0.94
CA PRO A 194 7.18 15.60 2.02
C PRO A 194 8.48 16.04 2.69
N GLU A 195 8.88 17.30 2.46
CA GLU A 195 9.87 17.91 3.32
C GLU A 195 9.45 17.53 4.74
N HIS A 196 10.40 17.04 5.51
CA HIS A 196 10.22 16.81 6.94
C HIS A 196 10.00 18.16 7.65
N THR A 197 8.95 18.88 7.28
CA THR A 197 8.29 19.92 8.06
C THR A 197 7.03 19.30 8.65
N GLY A 198 7.23 18.35 9.57
CA GLY A 198 6.33 18.05 10.69
C GLY A 198 4.82 18.06 10.45
N ASN A 199 4.32 17.51 9.35
CA ASN A 199 2.90 17.17 9.19
C ASN A 199 2.76 16.01 8.22
N VAL A 200 2.70 14.79 8.77
CA VAL A 200 2.33 13.59 8.04
C VAL A 200 0.87 13.75 7.62
N GLY A 201 0.62 13.73 6.30
CA GLY A 201 -0.72 13.84 5.75
C GLY A 201 -1.60 12.72 6.29
N MET A 202 -2.65 13.09 7.01
CA MET A 202 -3.75 12.20 7.38
C MET A 202 -4.28 11.51 6.12
N VAL A 203 -4.36 10.18 6.12
CA VAL A 203 -5.34 9.51 5.28
C VAL A 203 -6.71 9.97 5.80
N PRO A 204 -7.58 10.58 4.98
CA PRO A 204 -8.88 11.01 5.45
C PRO A 204 -9.64 9.81 6.01
N VAL A 205 -10.07 9.91 7.27
CA VAL A 205 -10.86 8.88 7.97
C VAL A 205 -12.05 8.40 7.11
N GLN A 206 -12.63 9.29 6.30
CA GLN A 206 -13.68 8.98 5.33
C GLN A 206 -13.30 7.94 4.27
N THR A 207 -12.07 7.95 3.77
CA THR A 207 -11.60 7.02 2.73
C THR A 207 -11.57 5.59 3.26
N VAL A 208 -11.12 5.41 4.51
CA VAL A 208 -11.10 4.12 5.20
C VAL A 208 -12.53 3.63 5.50
N LEU A 209 -13.43 4.52 5.88
CA LEU A 209 -14.82 4.17 6.20
C LEU A 209 -15.67 3.87 4.95
N SER A 210 -15.43 4.58 3.85
CA SER A 210 -16.15 4.40 2.58
C SER A 210 -15.89 3.04 1.93
N ALA A 211 -14.72 2.43 2.19
CA ALA A 211 -14.40 1.07 1.75
C ALA A 211 -15.30 0.00 2.38
N TYR A 212 -16.04 0.33 3.44
CA TYR A 212 -16.86 -0.60 4.22
C TYR A 212 -18.36 -0.27 4.24
N SER A 213 -18.81 0.84 3.63
CA SER A 213 -20.24 1.16 3.50
C SER A 213 -20.95 0.43 2.34
N GLY A 214 -20.28 -0.54 1.70
CA GLY A 214 -20.88 -1.41 0.68
C GLY A 214 -21.72 -2.53 1.31
N GLU A 215 -23.04 -2.32 1.35
CA GLU A 215 -24.17 -3.25 1.56
C GLU A 215 -23.95 -4.61 2.26
N SER A 216 -24.60 -4.71 3.44
CA SER A 216 -25.27 -5.90 4.01
C SER A 216 -24.43 -7.01 4.68
N MET A 217 -24.27 -6.88 6.00
CA MET A 217 -24.51 -8.01 6.90
C MET A 217 -25.32 -7.56 8.11
N ALA A 218 -26.62 -7.85 8.07
CA ALA A 218 -27.46 -7.86 9.26
C ALA A 218 -27.07 -9.03 10.17
N LEU A 219 -26.12 -8.81 11.08
CA LEU A 219 -25.92 -9.69 12.23
C LEU A 219 -26.66 -9.09 13.42
N LYS A 220 -27.82 -9.66 13.74
CA LYS A 220 -28.49 -9.46 15.02
C LYS A 220 -27.72 -10.21 16.09
N GLY A 221 -26.97 -9.48 16.90
CA GLY A 221 -26.25 -9.99 18.07
C GLY A 221 -25.03 -9.13 18.30
N GLY A 222 -25.02 -8.43 19.44
CA GLY A 222 -24.06 -7.36 19.76
C GLY A 222 -22.63 -7.71 19.36
N ASN A 223 -21.99 -6.82 18.62
CA ASN A 223 -20.59 -6.97 18.25
C ASN A 223 -20.00 -5.61 17.92
N ASP A 224 -19.22 -5.09 18.86
CA ASP A 224 -18.29 -3.97 18.66
C ASP A 224 -17.10 -4.36 17.76
N PHE A 225 -17.07 -5.61 17.29
CA PHE A 225 -16.01 -6.28 16.56
C PHE A 225 -15.53 -5.57 15.27
N PRO A 226 -16.39 -4.98 14.42
CA PRO A 226 -15.93 -4.29 13.21
C PRO A 226 -15.15 -3.00 13.51
N ALA A 227 -15.56 -2.24 14.54
CA ALA A 227 -14.86 -1.04 14.98
C ALA A 227 -13.49 -1.37 15.59
N VAL A 228 -13.42 -2.45 16.39
CA VAL A 228 -12.17 -3.00 16.96
C VAL A 228 -11.16 -3.38 15.87
N MET A 229 -11.62 -3.97 14.76
CA MET A 229 -10.74 -4.40 13.66
C MET A 229 -10.20 -3.23 12.82
N ALA A 230 -11.02 -2.20 12.58
CA ALA A 230 -10.58 -0.98 11.90
C ALA A 230 -9.55 -0.20 12.73
N LEU A 231 -9.77 -0.11 14.04
CA LEU A 231 -8.86 0.51 15.01
C LEU A 231 -7.54 -0.24 15.14
N SER A 232 -7.57 -1.58 15.25
CA SER A 232 -6.34 -2.37 15.43
C SER A 232 -5.41 -2.23 14.24
N SER A 233 -5.94 -2.18 13.02
CA SER A 233 -5.15 -1.98 11.80
C SER A 233 -4.46 -0.61 11.76
N PHE A 234 -5.08 0.40 12.38
CA PHE A 234 -4.59 1.78 12.39
C PHE A 234 -3.61 2.05 13.54
N VAL A 235 -3.87 1.50 14.72
CA VAL A 235 -3.02 1.65 15.91
C VAL A 235 -1.76 0.78 15.81
N LEU A 236 -1.87 -0.44 15.27
CA LEU A 236 -0.74 -1.39 15.17
C LEU A 236 0.18 -1.11 13.97
N GLY A 237 -0.22 -0.22 13.05
CA GLY A 237 0.58 0.22 11.90
C GLY A 237 1.63 1.29 12.24
N GLY A 238 1.55 1.89 13.42
CA GLY A 238 2.45 2.95 13.89
C GLY A 238 2.15 4.32 13.29
N GLN A 239 2.27 5.36 14.13
CA GLN A 239 2.16 6.81 13.82
C GLN A 239 0.78 7.47 13.99
N LEU A 240 0.10 7.25 15.12
CA LEU A 240 -0.77 8.31 15.66
C LEU A 240 -0.09 8.95 16.86
N ASP A 241 0.07 10.26 16.81
CA ASP A 241 0.34 11.05 18.00
C ASP A 241 -0.95 11.21 18.83
N VAL A 242 -0.82 11.88 19.97
CA VAL A 242 -1.95 12.12 20.88
C VAL A 242 -3.10 12.87 20.20
N GLU A 243 -2.81 13.79 19.27
CA GLU A 243 -3.83 14.56 18.58
C GLU A 243 -4.60 13.68 17.60
N GLY A 244 -3.91 12.81 16.85
CA GLY A 244 -4.53 11.82 15.98
C GLY A 244 -5.44 10.84 16.71
N LEU A 245 -5.07 10.44 17.93
CA LEU A 245 -5.90 9.56 18.77
C LEU A 245 -7.19 10.24 19.25
N VAL A 246 -7.17 11.54 19.52
CA VAL A 246 -8.36 12.32 19.89
C VAL A 246 -9.33 12.40 18.71
N VAL A 247 -8.83 12.68 17.50
CA VAL A 247 -9.67 12.73 16.28
C VAL A 247 -10.33 11.37 16.01
N VAL A 248 -9.57 10.27 16.16
CA VAL A 248 -10.12 8.93 16.00
C VAL A 248 -11.20 8.65 17.05
N GLN A 249 -10.98 9.02 18.32
CA GLN A 249 -11.98 8.88 19.37
C GLN A 249 -13.26 9.65 19.05
N GLU A 250 -13.16 10.92 18.65
CA GLU A 250 -14.33 11.76 18.35
C GLU A 250 -15.17 11.20 17.19
N GLU A 251 -14.52 10.71 16.12
CA GLU A 251 -15.24 10.14 14.99
C GLU A 251 -15.90 8.79 15.36
N LEU A 252 -15.28 8.00 16.23
CA LEU A 252 -15.89 6.78 16.77
C LEU A 252 -17.09 7.08 17.66
N GLU A 253 -17.00 8.06 18.56
CA GLU A 253 -18.12 8.48 19.41
C GLU A 253 -19.31 8.98 18.57
N LYS A 254 -19.03 9.66 17.45
CA LYS A 254 -20.04 10.15 16.52
C LYS A 254 -20.71 9.04 15.71
N GLN A 255 -19.94 8.06 15.23
CA GLN A 255 -20.46 6.98 14.40
C GLN A 255 -21.08 5.84 15.20
N PHE A 256 -20.61 5.64 16.42
CA PHE A 256 -21.05 4.57 17.31
C PHE A 256 -21.49 5.16 18.67
N PRO A 257 -22.57 5.97 18.69
CA PRO A 257 -23.02 6.64 19.91
C PRO A 257 -23.38 5.67 21.04
N GLN A 258 -23.66 4.41 20.72
CA GLN A 258 -23.93 3.32 21.66
C GLN A 258 -22.70 2.82 22.43
N LEU A 259 -21.48 3.20 22.04
CA LEU A 259 -20.25 2.87 22.78
C LEU A 259 -20.11 3.80 24.00
N GLU A 260 -21.04 3.71 24.96
CA GLU A 260 -20.98 4.52 26.18
C GLU A 260 -19.67 4.27 26.95
N ASP A 261 -19.19 3.02 26.96
CA ASP A 261 -17.90 2.65 27.52
C ASP A 261 -16.72 3.38 26.87
N LEU A 262 -16.78 3.71 25.57
CA LEU A 262 -15.73 4.48 24.89
C LEU A 262 -15.69 5.93 25.41
N LYS A 263 -16.86 6.54 25.65
CA LYS A 263 -16.96 7.90 26.22
C LYS A 263 -16.47 7.93 27.67
N GLU A 264 -16.79 6.91 28.46
CA GLU A 264 -16.41 6.83 29.87
C GLU A 264 -14.91 6.54 30.04
N LYS A 265 -14.36 5.62 29.24
CA LYS A 265 -13.00 5.08 29.43
C LYS A 265 -11.97 5.72 28.51
N GLY A 266 -12.41 6.47 27.50
CA GLY A 266 -11.59 6.92 26.39
C GLY A 266 -11.13 5.76 25.50
N LEU A 267 -10.59 6.09 24.33
CA LEU A 267 -10.15 5.09 23.34
C LEU A 267 -9.16 4.08 23.92
N PHE A 268 -8.23 4.53 24.75
CA PHE A 268 -7.23 3.67 25.37
C PHE A 268 -7.81 2.69 26.39
N GLY A 269 -8.67 3.18 27.29
CA GLY A 269 -9.31 2.32 28.30
C GLY A 269 -10.18 1.27 27.63
N TRP A 270 -10.90 1.67 26.59
CA TRP A 270 -11.71 0.77 25.77
C TRP A 270 -10.87 -0.29 25.04
N LEU A 271 -9.77 0.08 24.37
CA LEU A 271 -8.88 -0.87 23.69
C LEU A 271 -8.23 -1.88 24.65
N LYS A 272 -7.85 -1.42 25.86
CA LYS A 272 -7.21 -2.26 26.89
C LYS A 272 -8.15 -3.33 27.42
N GLU A 273 -9.41 -2.98 27.70
CA GLU A 273 -10.41 -3.95 28.18
C GLU A 273 -10.77 -5.00 27.13
N HIS A 274 -10.63 -4.65 25.85
CA HIS A 274 -10.83 -5.58 24.73
C HIS A 274 -9.56 -6.35 24.36
N GLY A 275 -8.56 -6.38 25.24
CA GLY A 275 -7.39 -7.26 25.15
C GLY A 275 -6.32 -6.80 24.15
N MET A 276 -6.36 -5.55 23.69
CA MET A 276 -5.28 -5.01 22.86
C MET A 276 -4.05 -4.68 23.72
N LYS A 277 -2.89 -5.20 23.32
CA LYS A 277 -1.59 -4.84 23.91
C LYS A 277 -1.04 -3.63 23.17
N LEU A 278 -0.75 -2.56 23.91
CA LEU A 278 -0.09 -1.36 23.40
C LEU A 278 1.34 -1.41 23.91
N ASP A 279 2.31 -1.44 22.99
CA ASP A 279 3.68 -1.85 23.32
C ASP A 279 4.56 -0.74 23.93
N ASP A 280 4.05 0.48 24.14
CA ASP A 280 4.82 1.57 24.78
C ASP A 280 4.08 2.23 25.95
N GLU A 281 4.54 1.96 27.18
CA GLU A 281 4.18 2.72 28.39
C GLU A 281 4.82 4.14 28.43
N VAL A 282 5.65 4.51 27.45
CA VAL A 282 6.61 5.63 27.60
C VAL A 282 6.05 7.03 27.30
N ALA A 283 4.76 7.21 26.99
CA ALA A 283 4.17 8.55 26.91
C ALA A 283 2.75 8.71 27.50
N VAL A 284 2.17 7.66 28.09
CA VAL A 284 0.71 7.57 28.31
C VAL A 284 0.27 7.85 29.74
N SER A 285 1.19 7.90 30.72
CA SER A 285 0.86 8.26 32.11
C SER A 285 0.38 9.71 32.31
N GLN A 286 0.36 10.53 31.25
CA GLN A 286 -0.03 11.94 31.27
C GLN A 286 -1.38 12.25 30.63
N LEU A 287 -2.10 11.25 30.11
CA LEU A 287 -3.41 11.43 29.48
C LEU A 287 -4.55 11.06 30.44
N THR A 288 -4.81 11.89 31.45
CA THR A 288 -6.04 11.80 32.26
C THR A 288 -7.24 12.39 31.51
N PRO A 289 -8.49 12.04 31.85
CA PRO A 289 -9.68 12.73 31.35
C PRO A 289 -9.58 14.26 31.50
N GLU A 290 -8.97 14.76 32.58
CA GLU A 290 -8.71 16.20 32.74
C GLU A 290 -7.71 16.73 31.70
N SER A 291 -6.62 16.02 31.41
CA SER A 291 -5.64 16.46 30.41
C SER A 291 -6.21 16.47 28.99
N VAL A 292 -7.14 15.56 28.67
CA VAL A 292 -7.86 15.53 27.39
C VAL A 292 -8.82 16.71 27.31
N ALA A 293 -9.56 17.00 28.40
CA ALA A 293 -10.43 18.17 28.47
C ALA A 293 -9.66 19.50 28.40
N GLU A 294 -8.47 19.56 28.99
CA GLU A 294 -7.60 20.74 28.94
C GLU A 294 -7.00 20.94 27.54
N ARG A 295 -6.55 19.86 26.89
CA ARG A 295 -6.09 19.90 25.50
C ARG A 295 -7.23 20.20 24.51
N ARG A 296 -8.45 19.74 24.77
CA ARG A 296 -9.66 20.15 24.04
C ARG A 296 -9.87 21.66 24.09
N LYS A 297 -9.73 22.29 25.27
CA LYS A 297 -9.81 23.75 25.40
C LYS A 297 -8.72 24.48 24.60
N VAL A 298 -7.51 23.91 24.52
CA VAL A 298 -6.41 24.44 23.70
C VAL A 298 -6.75 24.35 22.21
N PHE A 299 -7.30 23.22 21.77
CA PHE A 299 -7.72 23.02 20.38
C PHE A 299 -8.88 23.94 19.98
N GLU A 300 -9.95 23.99 20.79
CA GLU A 300 -11.08 24.92 20.59
C GLU A 300 -10.64 26.38 20.58
N ASN A 301 -9.65 26.75 21.41
CA ASN A 301 -9.05 28.07 21.36
C ASN A 301 -8.26 28.30 20.07
N ARG A 302 -7.50 27.31 19.57
CA ARG A 302 -6.78 27.43 18.28
C ARG A 302 -7.73 27.57 17.09
N GLU A 303 -8.85 26.86 17.10
CA GLU A 303 -9.90 26.95 16.09
C GLU A 303 -10.61 28.32 16.11
N LYS A 304 -10.97 28.82 17.31
CA LYS A 304 -11.53 30.17 17.50
C LYS A 304 -10.60 31.30 17.05
N HIS A 305 -9.29 31.08 17.08
CA HIS A 305 -8.29 32.07 16.66
C HIS A 305 -7.75 31.82 15.25
N GLY A 306 -8.39 30.93 14.46
CA GLY A 306 -8.07 30.72 13.04
C GLY A 306 -6.76 29.98 12.77
N ALA A 307 -6.15 29.36 13.79
CA ALA A 307 -4.94 28.57 13.64
C ALA A 307 -5.22 27.14 13.12
N VAL A 308 -6.49 26.70 13.17
CA VAL A 308 -6.98 25.45 12.59
C VAL A 308 -8.30 25.78 11.89
N LYS A 309 -8.45 25.43 10.61
CA LYS A 309 -9.70 25.64 9.88
C LYS A 309 -10.67 24.50 10.20
N SER A 310 -11.84 24.83 10.76
CA SER A 310 -12.94 23.89 10.90
C SER A 310 -13.44 23.46 9.51
N LEU A 311 -13.69 22.16 9.33
CA LEU A 311 -14.36 21.62 8.14
C LEU A 311 -15.86 21.61 8.41
N ASP A 312 -16.50 22.79 8.28
CA ASP A 312 -17.94 22.92 8.38
C ASP A 312 -18.54 23.15 6.98
N HIS A 313 -18.89 22.05 6.31
CA HIS A 313 -19.77 22.08 5.13
C HIS A 313 -21.03 21.29 5.43
N THR A 314 -21.97 21.96 6.12
CA THR A 314 -23.35 21.51 6.19
C THR A 314 -24.07 21.86 4.88
N ALA A 315 -24.39 20.82 4.11
CA ALA A 315 -25.36 20.90 3.02
C ALA A 315 -26.73 21.27 3.59
N LYS A 316 -27.20 22.49 3.30
CA LYS A 316 -28.61 22.86 3.47
C LYS A 316 -29.34 22.67 2.14
N THR A 317 -30.21 21.68 2.14
CA THR A 317 -31.33 21.54 1.21
C THR A 317 -32.28 22.73 1.32
N SER A 318 -32.72 23.25 0.17
CA SER A 318 -33.97 24.00 0.06
C SER A 318 -34.71 23.56 -1.20
N HIS A 319 -35.73 22.71 -1.00
CA HIS A 319 -36.88 22.65 -1.89
C HIS A 319 -37.61 24.00 -1.86
N LYS A 320 -37.99 24.52 -3.03
CA LYS A 320 -39.30 25.13 -3.28
C LYS A 320 -39.54 25.39 -4.76
N LEU A 321 -40.70 24.88 -5.20
CA LEU A 321 -41.44 25.02 -6.46
C LEU A 321 -40.89 24.26 -7.67
#